data_AF-A0A353HD27-F1
#
_entry.id   AF-A0A353HD27-F1
#
_cell.length_a   1.000
_cell.length_b   1.000
_cell.length_c   1.000
_cell.angle_alpha   90.00
_cell.angle_beta   90.00
_cell.angle_gamma   90.00
#
_symmetry.space_group_name_H-M   'P 1'
#
loop_
_entity.id
_entity.type
_entity.pdbx_description
1 polymer ?
#
loop_
_entity_poly.entity_id
_entity_poly.type
_entity_poly.pdbx_seq_one_letter_code
_entity_poly.pdbx_strand_id
1 'polypeptide(L)'
;MKIKIAETVFLVKNYNDKLLDYFKDFITFENENCTLDFNEYNGDFMDKVLSLFQDVILWLLNNRNVLRIHSSAIKAGENVYSFLAPSGTGKSTHAKLWEKYCPLATKVINDDQPFYLFKENKVFAYSSPLSGKNNKYVNDFGVVKAFVILRQAKFNEIKKLDKKHAFTYLYKQVFIPKSIKESEKTLELIEKAINTVPVYLLNCDISKQAYDVCFNELKEL
;
A
#
# COMPACT_ATOMS: atom_id res chain seq x y z
N MET A 1 20.04 12.38 5.19
CA MET A 1 20.01 11.14 4.40
C MET A 1 19.05 11.35 3.25
N LYS A 2 19.25 10.65 2.13
CA LYS A 2 18.26 10.67 1.03
C LYS A 2 17.53 9.34 1.02
N ILE A 3 16.21 9.38 1.01
CA ILE A 3 15.35 8.20 0.95
C ILE A 3 14.50 8.24 -0.31
N LYS A 4 14.30 7.10 -0.97
CA LYS A 4 13.46 6.98 -2.17
C LYS A 4 12.16 6.26 -1.83
N ILE A 5 11.03 6.94 -2.05
CA ILE A 5 9.69 6.43 -1.81
C ILE A 5 8.85 6.74 -3.05
N ALA A 6 8.26 5.71 -3.68
CA ALA A 6 7.40 5.82 -4.85
C ALA A 6 7.97 6.76 -5.95
N GLU A 7 9.16 6.43 -6.47
CA GLU A 7 9.90 7.20 -7.48
C GLU A 7 10.37 8.61 -7.04
N THR A 8 10.15 9.01 -5.77
CA THR A 8 10.53 10.33 -5.26
C THR A 8 11.62 10.25 -4.22
N VAL A 9 12.63 11.10 -4.34
CA VAL A 9 13.75 11.21 -3.41
C VAL A 9 13.52 12.36 -2.43
N PHE A 10 13.50 12.05 -1.14
CA PHE A 10 13.41 13.02 -0.05
C PHE A 10 14.77 13.16 0.64
N LEU A 11 15.31 14.37 0.67
CA LEU A 11 16.44 14.72 1.53
C LEU A 11 15.91 14.98 2.94
N VAL A 12 16.18 14.07 3.87
CA VAL A 12 15.88 14.25 5.29
C VAL A 12 17.10 14.83 5.99
N LYS A 13 17.02 16.08 6.42
CA LYS A 13 18.03 16.78 7.23
C LYS A 13 17.89 16.44 8.72
N ASN A 14 18.95 16.73 9.48
CA ASN A 14 18.96 16.62 10.95
C ASN A 14 18.47 15.27 11.51
N TYR A 15 18.80 14.19 10.80
CA TYR A 15 18.49 12.82 11.21
C TYR A 15 19.50 12.28 12.21
N ASN A 16 19.12 11.22 12.93
CA ASN A 16 20.00 10.48 13.84
C ASN A 16 20.17 9.02 13.36
N ASP A 17 21.07 8.26 13.99
CA ASP A 17 21.36 6.88 13.62
C ASP A 17 20.13 5.97 13.70
N LYS A 18 19.22 6.25 14.64
CA LYS A 18 17.96 5.51 14.77
C LYS A 18 17.06 5.72 13.56
N LEU A 19 17.01 6.93 13.01
CA LEU A 19 16.27 7.23 11.79
C LEU A 19 16.95 6.61 10.56
N LEU A 20 18.28 6.60 10.54
CA LEU A 20 19.05 5.95 9.47
C LEU A 20 18.76 4.45 9.41
N ASP A 21 18.80 3.74 10.54
CA ASP A 21 18.45 2.31 10.60
C ASP A 21 16.98 2.06 10.24
N TYR A 22 16.06 2.94 10.68
CA TYR A 22 14.65 2.84 10.35
C TYR A 22 14.37 2.88 8.84
N PHE A 23 15.11 3.73 8.10
CA PHE A 23 14.95 3.91 6.65
C PHE A 23 16.00 3.17 5.82
N LYS A 24 16.82 2.30 6.40
CA LYS A 24 18.01 1.72 5.73
C LYS A 24 17.74 1.12 4.35
N ASP A 25 16.62 0.43 4.20
CA ASP A 25 16.25 -0.24 2.95
C ASP A 25 15.77 0.74 1.86
N PHE A 26 15.51 2.00 2.22
CA PHE A 26 15.02 3.06 1.33
C PHE A 26 16.09 4.13 1.02
N ILE A 27 17.31 4.02 1.57
CA ILE A 27 18.39 4.98 1.31
C ILE A 27 18.81 4.94 -0.15
N THR A 28 19.05 6.11 -0.75
CA THR A 28 19.54 6.25 -2.12
C THR A 28 20.60 7.36 -2.23
N PHE A 29 21.35 7.37 -3.34
CA PHE A 29 22.31 8.41 -3.70
C PHE A 29 21.81 9.31 -4.85
N GLU A 30 20.57 9.12 -5.29
CA GLU A 30 19.95 9.93 -6.33
C GLU A 30 19.76 11.41 -5.91
N ASN A 31 19.44 12.27 -6.88
CA ASN A 31 19.15 13.68 -6.61
C ASN A 31 17.79 13.83 -5.92
N GLU A 32 17.73 14.72 -4.93
CA GLU A 32 16.51 14.98 -4.17
C GLU A 32 15.48 15.77 -4.97
N ASN A 33 14.20 15.49 -4.70
CA ASN A 33 13.07 16.26 -5.21
C ASN A 33 12.48 17.19 -4.16
N CYS A 34 12.60 16.82 -2.89
CA CYS A 34 12.05 17.53 -1.75
C CYS A 34 13.01 17.42 -0.56
N THR A 35 13.03 18.45 0.28
CA THR A 35 13.77 18.45 1.55
C THR A 35 12.78 18.47 2.70
N LEU A 36 13.02 17.62 3.70
CA LEU A 36 12.33 17.58 4.99
C LEU A 36 13.37 17.76 6.10
N ASP A 37 12.98 18.38 7.21
CA ASP A 37 13.85 18.56 8.36
C ASP A 37 13.29 17.79 9.57
N PHE A 38 14.03 16.77 10.01
CA PHE A 38 13.55 15.93 11.11
C PHE A 38 13.46 16.69 12.45
N ASN A 39 14.11 17.84 12.60
CA ASN A 39 13.99 18.67 13.81
C ASN A 39 12.71 19.50 13.87
N GLU A 40 11.97 19.65 12.78
CA GLU A 40 10.68 20.35 12.77
C GLU A 40 9.58 19.56 13.47
N TYR A 41 9.76 18.25 13.64
CA TYR A 41 8.80 17.38 14.29
C TYR A 41 9.01 17.28 15.80
N ASN A 42 7.90 17.34 16.53
CA ASN A 42 7.85 17.27 17.99
C ASN A 42 7.42 15.88 18.46
N GLY A 43 7.66 15.59 19.74
CA GLY A 43 7.30 14.32 20.38
C GLY A 43 8.47 13.35 20.49
N ASP A 44 8.16 12.11 20.82
CA ASP A 44 9.17 11.06 20.88
C ASP A 44 9.66 10.65 19.47
N PHE A 45 10.60 9.71 19.40
CA PHE A 45 11.14 9.29 18.11
C PHE A 45 10.05 8.79 17.13
N MET A 46 9.07 8.03 17.62
CA MET A 46 8.03 7.47 16.77
C MET A 46 7.02 8.55 16.38
N ASP A 47 6.67 9.47 17.27
CA ASP A 47 5.84 10.64 16.93
C ASP A 47 6.46 11.42 15.77
N LYS A 48 7.77 11.70 15.86
CA LYS A 48 8.52 12.41 14.82
C LYS A 48 8.56 11.65 13.50
N VAL A 49 8.76 10.33 13.53
CA VAL A 49 8.73 9.48 12.33
C VAL A 49 7.36 9.51 11.66
N LEU A 50 6.28 9.44 12.45
CA LEU A 50 4.91 9.50 11.93
C LEU A 50 4.60 10.86 11.33
N SER A 51 5.02 11.96 11.95
CA SER A 51 4.86 13.31 11.39
C SER A 51 5.65 13.50 10.09
N LEU A 52 6.93 13.07 10.06
CA LEU A 52 7.72 13.06 8.82
C LEU A 52 7.02 12.28 7.71
N PHE A 53 6.48 11.12 8.04
CA PHE A 53 5.80 10.28 7.06
C PHE A 53 4.47 10.86 6.60
N GLN A 54 3.77 11.60 7.46
CA GLN A 54 2.58 12.36 7.07
C GLN A 54 2.92 13.41 6.01
N ASP A 55 4.03 14.13 6.17
CA ASP A 55 4.49 15.09 5.15
C ASP A 55 4.88 14.39 3.85
N VAL A 56 5.54 13.23 3.92
CA VAL A 56 5.82 12.39 2.74
C VAL A 56 4.51 12.01 2.03
N ILE A 57 3.49 11.54 2.76
CA ILE A 57 2.18 11.17 2.20
C ILE A 57 1.55 12.37 1.49
N LEU A 58 1.49 13.53 2.15
CA LEU A 58 0.88 14.74 1.60
C LEU A 58 1.65 15.26 0.38
N TRP A 59 2.98 15.23 0.42
CA TRP A 59 3.80 15.65 -0.72
C TRP A 59 3.57 14.73 -1.93
N LEU A 60 3.56 13.42 -1.73
CA LEU A 60 3.33 12.43 -2.79
C LEU A 60 1.91 12.53 -3.38
N LEU A 61 0.91 12.75 -2.53
CA LEU A 61 -0.47 13.02 -2.95
C LEU A 61 -0.55 14.24 -3.86
N ASN A 62 0.03 15.36 -3.41
CA ASN A 62 -0.08 16.65 -4.07
C ASN A 62 0.76 16.75 -5.36
N ASN A 63 1.89 16.04 -5.44
CA ASN A 63 2.86 16.24 -6.53
C ASN A 63 3.02 15.03 -7.46
N ARG A 64 2.64 13.82 -7.04
CA ARG A 64 2.96 12.59 -7.77
C ARG A 64 1.76 11.68 -8.05
N ASN A 65 0.54 12.09 -7.70
CA ASN A 65 -0.64 11.23 -7.81
C ASN A 65 -0.39 9.86 -7.13
N VAL A 66 -0.02 9.89 -5.85
CA VAL A 66 0.21 8.68 -5.07
C VAL A 66 -0.81 8.63 -3.93
N LEU A 67 -1.41 7.46 -3.72
CA LEU A 67 -2.23 7.18 -2.53
C LEU A 67 -1.54 6.21 -1.60
N ARG A 68 -1.71 6.44 -0.30
CA ARG A 68 -1.46 5.40 0.72
C ARG A 68 -2.77 4.69 1.01
N ILE A 69 -2.81 3.38 0.77
CA ILE A 69 -3.99 2.54 1.03
C ILE A 69 -3.61 1.47 2.06
N HIS A 70 -4.37 1.41 3.16
CA HIS A 70 -4.19 0.41 4.20
C HIS A 70 -4.53 -0.98 3.66
N SER A 71 -3.50 -1.77 3.39
CA SER A 71 -3.58 -3.01 2.63
C SER A 71 -2.34 -3.87 2.82
N SER A 72 -2.47 -5.17 2.56
CA SER A 72 -1.34 -6.09 2.43
C SER A 72 -1.12 -6.38 0.94
N ALA A 73 -0.01 -5.88 0.39
CA ALA A 73 0.32 -6.00 -1.02
C ALA A 73 1.32 -7.14 -1.24
N ILE A 74 0.90 -8.18 -1.99
CA ILE A 74 1.77 -9.31 -2.35
C ILE A 74 2.17 -9.25 -3.82
N LYS A 75 3.44 -9.46 -4.09
CA LYS A 75 3.99 -9.55 -5.45
C LYS A 75 4.01 -10.99 -5.93
N ALA A 76 3.47 -11.23 -7.11
CA ALA A 76 3.54 -12.50 -7.83
C ALA A 76 4.05 -12.27 -9.26
N GLY A 77 5.30 -12.65 -9.53
CA GLY A 77 6.02 -12.17 -10.72
C GLY A 77 6.15 -10.64 -10.71
N GLU A 78 5.75 -9.96 -11.78
CA GLU A 78 5.71 -8.48 -11.86
C GLU A 78 4.38 -7.87 -11.38
N ASN A 79 3.41 -8.72 -11.05
CA ASN A 79 2.06 -8.33 -10.67
C ASN A 79 1.93 -8.20 -9.16
N VAL A 80 1.04 -7.32 -8.73
CA VAL A 80 0.72 -7.09 -7.32
C VAL A 80 -0.77 -7.27 -7.09
N TYR A 81 -1.09 -8.01 -6.03
CA TYR A 81 -2.43 -8.18 -5.53
C TYR A 81 -2.51 -7.57 -4.13
N SER A 82 -3.45 -6.66 -3.94
CA SER A 82 -3.56 -5.90 -2.70
C SER A 82 -4.80 -6.34 -1.94
N PHE A 83 -4.61 -6.88 -0.74
CA PHE A 83 -5.68 -7.32 0.15
C PHE A 83 -6.07 -6.20 1.11
N LEU A 84 -7.36 -5.88 1.16
CA LEU A 84 -7.93 -4.81 1.96
C LEU A 84 -8.96 -5.39 2.90
N ALA A 85 -8.96 -4.94 4.13
CA ALA A 85 -9.93 -5.34 5.14
C ALA A 85 -9.85 -4.38 6.31
N PRO A 86 -10.93 -4.26 7.12
CA PRO A 86 -10.83 -3.65 8.45
C PRO A 86 -9.64 -4.23 9.24
N SER A 87 -9.12 -3.44 10.17
CA SER A 87 -8.01 -3.90 11.02
C SER A 87 -8.41 -5.17 11.78
N GLY A 88 -7.50 -6.15 11.87
CA GLY A 88 -7.76 -7.44 12.52
C GLY A 88 -8.54 -8.47 11.72
N THR A 89 -9.01 -8.17 10.49
CA THR A 89 -9.84 -9.10 9.71
C THR A 89 -9.06 -10.22 9.00
N GLY A 90 -7.74 -10.07 8.80
CA GLY A 90 -6.89 -11.15 8.28
C GLY A 90 -6.15 -10.88 6.95
N LYS A 91 -5.88 -9.61 6.58
CA LYS A 91 -5.08 -9.26 5.38
C LYS A 91 -3.75 -10.02 5.32
N SER A 92 -2.95 -9.91 6.39
CA SER A 92 -1.67 -10.59 6.53
C SER A 92 -1.80 -12.11 6.50
N THR A 93 -2.89 -12.65 7.05
CA THR A 93 -3.17 -14.09 7.04
C THR A 93 -3.42 -14.57 5.62
N HIS A 94 -4.20 -13.83 4.82
CA HIS A 94 -4.46 -14.20 3.44
C HIS A 94 -3.21 -14.04 2.55
N ALA A 95 -2.41 -12.98 2.76
CA ALA A 95 -1.13 -12.83 2.07
C ALA A 95 -0.16 -14.00 2.35
N LYS A 96 -0.14 -14.54 3.58
CA LYS A 96 0.63 -15.75 3.91
C LYS A 96 0.16 -17.00 3.16
N LEU A 97 -1.13 -17.11 2.85
CA LEU A 97 -1.62 -18.24 2.02
C LEU A 97 -1.05 -18.14 0.61
N TRP A 98 -0.98 -16.94 0.06
CA TRP A 98 -0.35 -16.68 -1.25
C TRP A 98 1.14 -17.01 -1.22
N GLU A 99 1.90 -16.56 -0.22
CA GLU A 99 3.32 -16.96 -0.07
C GLU A 99 3.51 -18.47 0.03
N LYS A 100 2.56 -19.17 0.68
CA LYS A 100 2.65 -20.62 0.87
C LYS A 100 2.32 -21.42 -0.39
N TYR A 101 1.36 -20.96 -1.19
CA TYR A 101 0.76 -21.77 -2.25
C TYR A 101 0.93 -21.23 -3.67
N CYS A 102 1.28 -19.96 -3.85
CA CYS A 102 1.52 -19.38 -5.17
C CYS A 102 3.01 -19.49 -5.50
N PRO A 103 3.41 -20.31 -6.50
CA PRO A 103 4.81 -20.47 -6.86
C PRO A 103 5.45 -19.17 -7.36
N LEU A 104 4.63 -18.28 -7.91
CA LEU A 104 5.06 -16.97 -8.40
C LEU A 104 5.04 -15.90 -7.30
N ALA A 105 4.34 -16.12 -6.18
CA ALA A 105 4.30 -15.14 -5.10
C ALA A 105 5.64 -15.15 -4.38
N THR A 106 6.41 -14.11 -4.65
CA THR A 106 7.79 -14.04 -4.19
C THR A 106 7.86 -13.38 -2.82
N LYS A 107 7.12 -12.27 -2.63
CA LYS A 107 7.33 -11.36 -1.48
C LYS A 107 6.09 -10.53 -1.17
N VAL A 108 5.85 -10.27 0.11
CA VAL A 108 4.96 -9.18 0.55
C VAL A 108 5.73 -7.87 0.39
N ILE A 109 5.27 -7.00 -0.52
CA ILE A 109 5.85 -5.67 -0.75
C ILE A 109 5.73 -4.85 0.53
N ASN A 110 4.52 -4.79 1.10
CA ASN A 110 4.25 -4.15 2.39
C ASN A 110 2.91 -4.69 2.94
N ASP A 111 2.89 -5.06 4.22
CA ASP A 111 1.74 -5.72 4.87
C ASP A 111 0.72 -4.76 5.52
N ASP A 112 0.95 -3.44 5.46
CA ASP A 112 0.12 -2.45 6.15
C ASP A 112 -0.13 -1.17 5.34
N GLN A 113 0.92 -0.45 4.92
CA GLN A 113 0.80 0.87 4.30
C GLN A 113 1.64 1.01 3.00
N PRO A 114 1.39 0.18 1.97
CA PRO A 114 1.97 0.41 0.65
C PRO A 114 1.48 1.73 0.03
N PHE A 115 2.30 2.28 -0.86
CA PHE A 115 1.98 3.42 -1.70
C PHE A 115 1.53 2.95 -3.09
N TYR A 116 0.59 3.67 -3.69
CA TYR A 116 0.00 3.37 -4.99
C TYR A 116 0.20 4.56 -5.91
N LEU A 117 1.14 4.45 -6.84
CA LEU A 117 1.46 5.46 -7.84
C LEU A 117 0.58 5.28 -9.08
N PHE A 118 -0.14 6.34 -9.46
CA PHE A 118 -1.03 6.35 -10.61
C PHE A 118 -0.36 7.01 -11.81
N LYS A 119 0.20 6.20 -12.71
CA LYS A 119 0.95 6.68 -13.88
C LYS A 119 0.33 6.13 -15.15
N GLU A 120 -0.02 7.04 -16.07
CA GLU A 120 -0.73 6.72 -17.30
C GLU A 120 -2.03 5.92 -16.99
N ASN A 121 -2.14 4.72 -17.55
CA ASN A 121 -3.24 3.77 -17.38
C ASN A 121 -2.86 2.58 -16.48
N LYS A 122 -1.87 2.73 -15.61
CA LYS A 122 -1.43 1.70 -14.66
C LYS A 122 -1.34 2.25 -13.24
N VAL A 123 -1.50 1.33 -12.29
CA VAL A 123 -1.28 1.59 -10.87
C VAL A 123 -0.12 0.71 -10.44
N PHE A 124 0.86 1.31 -9.77
CA PHE A 124 2.03 0.62 -9.24
C PHE A 124 1.99 0.63 -7.72
N ALA A 125 2.11 -0.53 -7.10
CA ALA A 125 2.29 -0.63 -5.65
C ALA A 125 3.78 -0.55 -5.33
N TYR A 126 4.12 0.33 -4.41
CA TYR A 126 5.45 0.52 -3.85
C TYR A 126 5.44 0.19 -2.37
N SER A 127 6.56 -0.36 -1.89
CA SER A 127 6.77 -0.53 -0.45
C SER A 127 6.88 0.81 0.27
N SER A 128 6.81 0.72 1.59
CA SER A 128 7.06 1.82 2.50
C SER A 128 7.66 1.27 3.81
N PRO A 129 8.36 2.09 4.60
CA PRO A 129 8.88 1.66 5.90
C PRO A 129 7.76 1.43 6.94
N LEU A 130 6.53 1.90 6.70
CA LEU A 130 5.37 1.61 7.55
C LEU A 130 4.72 0.29 7.12
N SER A 131 5.09 -0.80 7.79
CA SER A 131 4.64 -2.17 7.48
C SER A 131 3.95 -2.89 8.64
N GLY A 132 3.43 -2.12 9.59
CA GLY A 132 2.68 -2.62 10.74
C GLY A 132 3.55 -3.40 11.75
N LYS A 133 2.88 -4.15 12.63
CA LYS A 133 3.51 -4.78 13.82
C LYS A 133 4.55 -5.86 13.50
N ASN A 134 4.47 -6.47 12.32
CA ASN A 134 5.35 -7.58 11.96
C ASN A 134 6.58 -7.14 11.18
N ASN A 135 6.77 -5.83 10.95
CA ASN A 135 7.84 -5.25 10.13
C ASN A 135 8.04 -6.01 8.79
N LYS A 136 6.93 -6.41 8.16
CA LYS A 136 6.95 -7.27 6.99
C LYS A 136 6.81 -6.47 5.72
N TYR A 137 7.94 -6.18 5.11
CA TYR A 137 8.03 -5.52 3.82
C TYR A 137 9.30 -5.93 3.09
N VAL A 138 9.32 -5.67 1.80
CA VAL A 138 10.54 -5.66 0.98
C VAL A 138 10.48 -4.40 0.14
N ASN A 139 11.57 -3.65 0.08
CA ASN A 139 11.65 -2.49 -0.81
C ASN A 139 11.68 -2.94 -2.28
N ASP A 140 10.49 -3.13 -2.83
CA ASP A 140 10.21 -3.55 -4.20
C ASP A 140 8.89 -2.88 -4.65
N PHE A 141 8.55 -3.05 -5.92
CA PHE A 141 7.34 -2.54 -6.53
C PHE A 141 6.80 -3.49 -7.60
N GLY A 142 5.57 -3.25 -8.06
CA GLY A 142 4.99 -3.98 -9.18
C GLY A 142 3.65 -3.41 -9.63
N VAL A 143 3.11 -3.95 -10.72
CA VAL A 143 1.85 -3.48 -11.32
C VAL A 143 0.68 -4.07 -10.58
N VAL A 144 -0.23 -3.24 -10.07
CA VAL A 144 -1.43 -3.72 -9.37
C VAL A 144 -2.41 -4.31 -10.37
N LYS A 145 -2.73 -5.59 -10.19
CA LYS A 145 -3.69 -6.33 -11.01
C LYS A 145 -5.07 -6.38 -10.40
N ALA A 146 -5.17 -6.43 -9.07
CA ALA A 146 -6.44 -6.36 -8.38
C ALA A 146 -6.32 -5.80 -6.97
N PHE A 147 -7.40 -5.14 -6.55
CA PHE A 147 -7.70 -4.89 -5.15
C PHE A 147 -8.72 -5.93 -4.69
N VAL A 148 -8.46 -6.59 -3.55
CA VAL A 148 -9.32 -7.65 -3.03
C VAL A 148 -9.75 -7.30 -1.61
N ILE A 149 -11.03 -6.99 -1.45
CA ILE A 149 -11.65 -6.74 -0.16
C ILE A 149 -11.94 -8.08 0.52
N LEU A 150 -11.37 -8.32 1.68
CA LEU A 150 -11.61 -9.53 2.47
C LEU A 150 -12.78 -9.33 3.42
N ARG A 151 -13.66 -10.33 3.48
CA ARG A 151 -14.70 -10.46 4.48
C ARG A 151 -14.68 -11.88 5.03
N GLN A 152 -14.59 -12.01 6.36
CA GLN A 152 -14.61 -13.32 7.00
C GLN A 152 -15.96 -14.00 6.73
N ALA A 153 -15.90 -15.25 6.29
CA ALA A 153 -17.06 -16.10 6.06
C ALA A 153 -16.69 -17.57 6.28
N LYS A 154 -17.71 -18.43 6.43
CA LYS A 154 -17.53 -19.89 6.51
C LYS A 154 -17.46 -20.57 5.14
N PHE A 155 -17.46 -19.77 4.07
CA PHE A 155 -17.44 -20.22 2.68
C PHE A 155 -16.48 -19.34 1.90
N ASN A 156 -15.99 -19.87 0.78
CA ASN A 156 -15.02 -19.21 -0.08
C ASN A 156 -15.68 -18.82 -1.41
N GLU A 157 -15.87 -17.52 -1.63
CA GLU A 157 -16.50 -16.96 -2.83
C GLU A 157 -15.86 -15.61 -3.15
N ILE A 158 -15.42 -15.44 -4.39
CA ILE A 158 -14.92 -14.17 -4.91
C ILE A 158 -15.86 -13.63 -5.97
N LYS A 159 -16.10 -12.33 -5.96
CA LYS A 159 -16.85 -11.65 -7.01
C LYS A 159 -16.29 -10.28 -7.30
N LYS A 160 -16.32 -9.87 -8.57
CA LYS A 160 -15.99 -8.50 -8.96
C LYS A 160 -17.06 -7.54 -8.44
N LEU A 161 -16.64 -6.44 -7.85
CA LEU A 161 -17.52 -5.37 -7.39
C LEU A 161 -17.81 -4.40 -8.53
N ASP A 162 -19.00 -3.80 -8.50
CA ASP A 162 -19.25 -2.58 -9.28
C ASP A 162 -18.48 -1.39 -8.69
N LYS A 163 -18.40 -0.31 -9.48
CA LYS A 163 -17.64 0.89 -9.12
C LYS A 163 -18.10 1.53 -7.81
N LYS A 164 -19.42 1.54 -7.54
CA LYS A 164 -19.99 2.18 -6.34
C LYS A 164 -19.57 1.43 -5.07
N HIS A 165 -19.65 0.10 -5.09
CA HIS A 165 -19.21 -0.73 -3.97
C HIS A 165 -17.69 -0.67 -3.82
N ALA A 166 -16.94 -0.76 -4.92
CA ALA A 166 -15.48 -0.63 -4.93
C ALA A 166 -15.01 0.68 -4.28
N PHE A 167 -15.60 1.82 -4.68
CA PHE A 167 -15.32 3.13 -4.10
C PHE A 167 -15.54 3.14 -2.59
N THR A 168 -16.70 2.64 -2.15
CA THR A 168 -17.07 2.61 -0.73
C THR A 168 -16.06 1.84 0.12
N TYR A 169 -15.52 0.73 -0.40
CA TYR A 169 -14.53 -0.04 0.34
C TYR A 169 -13.15 0.62 0.34
N LEU A 170 -12.67 1.10 -0.82
CA LEU A 170 -11.38 1.78 -0.92
C LEU A 170 -11.34 3.08 -0.09
N TYR A 171 -12.42 3.86 -0.11
CA TYR A 171 -12.56 5.07 0.70
C TYR A 171 -12.31 4.82 2.19
N LYS A 172 -12.75 3.67 2.71
CA LYS A 172 -12.54 3.30 4.11
C LYS A 172 -11.10 2.87 4.44
N GLN A 173 -10.26 2.65 3.43
CA GLN A 173 -8.88 2.19 3.59
C GLN A 173 -7.84 3.28 3.28
N VAL A 174 -8.26 4.45 2.82
CA VAL A 174 -7.35 5.57 2.56
C VAL A 174 -7.32 6.56 3.71
N PHE A 175 -6.21 7.28 3.84
CA PHE A 175 -6.15 8.46 4.69
C PHE A 175 -6.82 9.63 3.95
N ILE A 176 -7.77 10.31 4.59
CA ILE A 176 -8.39 11.53 4.06
C ILE A 176 -7.79 12.74 4.81
N PRO A 177 -7.01 13.60 4.14
CA PRO A 177 -6.47 14.81 4.74
C PRO A 177 -7.59 15.79 5.14
N LYS A 178 -7.29 16.69 6.08
CA LYS A 178 -8.25 17.72 6.54
C LYS A 178 -8.49 18.82 5.52
N SER A 179 -7.51 19.11 4.66
CA SER A 179 -7.63 20.12 3.62
C SER A 179 -8.67 19.70 2.57
N ILE A 180 -9.54 20.63 2.19
CA ILE A 180 -10.56 20.38 1.16
C ILE A 180 -9.88 19.96 -0.15
N LYS A 181 -8.86 20.70 -0.59
CA LYS A 181 -8.13 20.42 -1.83
C LYS A 181 -7.49 19.03 -1.83
N GLU A 182 -6.88 18.63 -0.71
CA GLU A 182 -6.20 17.33 -0.61
C GLU A 182 -7.20 16.18 -0.47
N SER A 183 -8.33 16.42 0.19
CA SER A 183 -9.41 15.43 0.26
C SER A 183 -10.06 15.23 -1.11
N GLU A 184 -10.37 16.27 -1.87
CA GLU A 184 -10.81 16.19 -3.27
C GLU A 184 -9.80 15.40 -4.11
N LYS A 185 -8.51 15.72 -4.00
CA LYS A 185 -7.46 14.99 -4.71
C LYS A 185 -7.43 13.50 -4.34
N THR A 186 -7.68 13.18 -3.08
CA THR A 186 -7.76 11.80 -2.62
C THR A 186 -8.95 11.08 -3.25
N LEU A 187 -10.13 11.72 -3.31
CA LEU A 187 -11.33 11.15 -3.95
C LEU A 187 -11.11 10.90 -5.46
N GLU A 188 -10.48 11.85 -6.16
CA GLU A 188 -10.11 11.69 -7.58
C GLU A 188 -9.24 10.44 -7.81
N LEU A 189 -8.24 10.22 -6.94
CA LEU A 189 -7.34 9.08 -7.09
C LEU A 189 -8.02 7.75 -6.73
N ILE A 190 -8.98 7.73 -5.80
CA ILE A 190 -9.81 6.54 -5.54
C ILE A 190 -10.65 6.21 -6.77
N GLU A 191 -11.26 7.23 -7.40
CA GLU A 191 -12.01 7.06 -8.64
C GLU A 191 -11.11 6.54 -9.77
N LYS A 192 -9.89 7.09 -9.90
CA LYS A 192 -8.89 6.59 -10.85
C LYS A 192 -8.54 5.13 -10.57
N ALA A 193 -8.40 4.74 -9.30
CA ALA A 193 -8.12 3.36 -8.92
C ALA A 193 -9.19 2.38 -9.39
N ILE A 194 -10.47 2.64 -9.07
CA ILE A 194 -11.57 1.73 -9.43
C ILE A 194 -11.85 1.68 -10.94
N ASN A 195 -11.42 2.71 -11.68
CA ASN A 195 -11.52 2.74 -13.14
C ASN A 195 -10.35 2.04 -13.83
N THR A 196 -9.20 1.89 -13.15
CA THR A 196 -7.98 1.32 -13.74
C THR A 196 -7.75 -0.13 -13.30
N VAL A 197 -8.06 -0.47 -12.06
CA VAL A 197 -7.79 -1.77 -11.44
C VAL A 197 -9.12 -2.38 -10.96
N PRO A 198 -9.43 -3.63 -11.34
CA PRO A 198 -10.64 -4.29 -10.85
C PRO A 198 -10.58 -4.52 -9.34
N VAL A 199 -11.73 -4.34 -8.69
CA VAL A 199 -11.89 -4.56 -7.25
C VAL A 199 -12.80 -5.75 -7.03
N TYR A 200 -12.37 -6.68 -6.19
CA TYR A 200 -13.10 -7.90 -5.86
C TYR A 200 -13.48 -7.91 -4.38
N LEU A 201 -14.59 -8.58 -4.06
CA LEU A 201 -14.92 -8.97 -2.70
C LEU A 201 -14.70 -10.48 -2.56
N LEU A 202 -13.86 -10.86 -1.62
CA LEU A 202 -13.61 -12.25 -1.25
C LEU A 202 -14.24 -12.51 0.12
N ASN A 203 -15.29 -13.33 0.14
CA ASN A 203 -15.76 -14.01 1.33
C ASN A 203 -14.86 -15.21 1.55
N CYS A 204 -14.19 -15.32 2.69
CA CYS A 204 -13.30 -16.45 2.92
C CYS A 204 -13.09 -16.83 4.37
N ASP A 205 -12.68 -18.08 4.54
CA ASP A 205 -11.97 -18.58 5.72
C ASP A 205 -10.44 -18.44 5.53
N ILE A 206 -9.65 -19.20 6.29
CA ILE A 206 -8.17 -19.21 6.22
C ILE A 206 -7.62 -20.49 5.56
N SER A 207 -8.46 -21.24 4.84
CA SER A 207 -8.09 -22.50 4.21
C SER A 207 -7.28 -22.29 2.93
N LYS A 208 -6.69 -23.38 2.40
CA LYS A 208 -6.11 -23.36 1.05
C LYS A 208 -7.15 -23.01 -0.02
N GLN A 209 -8.41 -23.41 0.17
CA GLN A 209 -9.48 -23.11 -0.78
C GLN A 209 -9.74 -21.61 -0.91
N ALA A 210 -9.61 -20.84 0.18
CA ALA A 210 -9.67 -19.37 0.13
C ALA A 210 -8.65 -18.79 -0.85
N TYR A 211 -7.41 -19.31 -0.80
CA TYR A 211 -6.37 -18.94 -1.76
C TYR A 211 -6.72 -19.41 -3.17
N ASP A 212 -7.13 -20.67 -3.36
CA ASP A 212 -7.39 -21.24 -4.68
C ASP A 212 -8.51 -20.48 -5.42
N VAL A 213 -9.61 -20.15 -4.72
CA VAL A 213 -10.72 -19.36 -5.27
C VAL A 213 -10.25 -17.97 -5.69
N CYS A 214 -9.47 -17.30 -4.85
CA CYS A 214 -8.93 -15.99 -5.15
C CYS A 214 -7.94 -16.02 -6.32
N PHE A 215 -6.96 -16.91 -6.29
CA PHE A 215 -5.93 -17.01 -7.32
C PHE A 215 -6.52 -17.39 -8.68
N ASN A 216 -7.45 -18.35 -8.73
CA ASN A 216 -8.05 -18.76 -10.01
C ASN A 216 -8.85 -17.66 -10.70
N GLU A 217 -9.50 -16.78 -9.94
CA GLU A 217 -10.21 -15.62 -10.49
C GLU A 217 -9.24 -14.54 -11.01
N LEU A 218 -8.09 -14.39 -10.36
CA LEU A 218 -7.18 -13.26 -10.60
C LEU A 218 -6.03 -13.57 -11.58
N LYS A 219 -5.68 -14.84 -11.77
CA LYS A 219 -4.48 -15.25 -12.55
C LYS A 219 -4.51 -14.85 -14.04
N GLU A 220 -5.68 -14.57 -14.58
CA GLU A 220 -5.87 -14.19 -16.01
C GLU A 220 -5.80 -12.66 -16.24
N LEU A 221 -5.54 -11.86 -15.19
CA LEU A 221 -5.45 -10.39 -15.25
C LEU A 221 -4.07 -9.87 -15.66
#